data_AF-A0A6J7ZWA6-F1
#
_entry.id   AF-A0A6J7ZWA6-F1
#
_cell.length_a   1.000
_cell.length_b   1.000
_cell.length_c   1.000
_cell.angle_alpha   90.00
_cell.angle_beta   90.00
_cell.angle_gamma   90.00
#
_symmetry.space_group_name_H-M   'P 1'
#
loop_
_entity.id
_entity.type
_entity.pdbx_description
1 polymer ?
#
loop_
_entity_poly.entity_id
_entity_poly.type
_entity_poly.pdbx_seq_one_letter_code
_entity_poly.pdbx_strand_id
1 'polypeptide(L)'
;MVKEKIPQKLQKTETDENTICIAYHLKDTVVPSALSFKLIGAAISIWPLKVIDGRFCLYFNAAIMDANDKNELHMYVEGQIIVACLRNEVSKQFISPDLATTTQECLTLTLERILHFYRRSFGTKERKTNSDLMEVEIGEICNGETCLIPLVDATKLPHWCCRRFLTRLVVKL
;
A
#
# COMPACT_ATOMS: atom_id res chain seq x y z
N MET A 1 -8.35 -22.78 -3.99
CA MET A 1 -7.56 -21.72 -3.33
C MET A 1 -6.49 -21.27 -4.32
N VAL A 2 -6.77 -20.18 -5.04
CA VAL A 2 -5.80 -19.61 -5.97
C VAL A 2 -4.86 -18.74 -5.13
N LYS A 3 -3.61 -19.19 -4.96
CA LYS A 3 -2.53 -18.30 -4.50
C LYS A 3 -2.23 -17.38 -5.67
N GLU A 4 -2.88 -16.22 -5.72
CA GLU A 4 -2.52 -15.17 -6.66
C GLU A 4 -1.10 -14.70 -6.30
N LYS A 5 -0.14 -15.11 -7.12
CA LYS A 5 1.25 -14.67 -7.02
C LYS A 5 1.29 -13.21 -7.42
N ILE A 6 1.69 -12.36 -6.48
CA ILE A 6 2.17 -11.01 -6.76
C ILE A 6 3.20 -11.10 -7.91
N PRO A 7 3.15 -10.22 -8.91
CA PRO A 7 3.94 -10.32 -10.13
C PRO A 7 5.42 -10.29 -9.82
N GLN A 8 6.14 -11.20 -10.49
CA GLN A 8 7.58 -11.44 -10.35
C GLN A 8 8.47 -10.20 -10.60
N LYS A 9 7.92 -9.04 -10.96
CA LYS A 9 8.68 -7.80 -11.19
C LYS A 9 9.23 -7.12 -9.93
N LEU A 10 8.91 -7.63 -8.75
CA LEU A 10 9.55 -7.23 -7.48
C LEU A 10 10.65 -8.22 -7.02
N GLN A 11 10.95 -9.27 -7.81
CA GLN A 11 12.00 -10.22 -7.47
C GLN A 11 13.38 -9.67 -7.85
N LYS A 12 14.01 -8.93 -6.94
CA LYS A 12 15.46 -9.00 -6.64
C LYS A 12 15.84 -7.95 -5.59
N THR A 13 15.72 -8.32 -4.32
CA THR A 13 16.71 -8.03 -3.28
C THR A 13 16.39 -8.86 -2.04
N GLU A 14 17.44 -9.40 -1.42
CA GLU A 14 17.42 -9.98 -0.07
C GLU A 14 16.64 -9.06 0.87
N THR A 15 15.85 -9.64 1.80
CA THR A 15 15.08 -8.97 2.88
C THR A 15 15.20 -7.44 2.89
N ASP A 16 14.19 -6.73 2.37
CA ASP A 16 14.24 -5.27 2.35
C ASP A 16 13.85 -4.76 3.74
N GLU A 17 14.83 -4.71 4.66
CA GLU A 17 14.72 -4.12 6.02
C GLU A 17 14.34 -2.64 6.03
N ASN A 18 14.06 -2.09 4.86
CA ASN A 18 13.85 -0.69 4.57
C ASN A 18 12.39 -0.32 4.40
N THR A 19 11.50 -1.31 4.34
CA THR A 19 10.16 -1.12 3.80
C THR A 19 9.05 -1.51 4.77
N ILE A 20 8.02 -0.66 4.86
CA ILE A 20 6.73 -0.91 5.52
C ILE A 20 5.66 -0.87 4.44
N CYS A 21 4.79 -1.87 4.38
CA CYS A 21 3.74 -1.96 3.36
C CYS A 21 2.34 -1.98 3.98
N ILE A 22 1.40 -1.43 3.23
CA ILE A 22 -0.04 -1.47 3.49
C ILE A 22 -0.66 -2.06 2.23
N ALA A 23 -1.47 -3.10 2.40
CA ALA A 23 -2.22 -3.73 1.33
C ALA A 23 -3.72 -3.53 1.52
N TYR A 24 -4.41 -3.20 0.44
CA TYR A 24 -5.86 -3.12 0.38
C TYR A 24 -6.38 -4.21 -0.55
N HIS A 25 -7.24 -5.06 0.00
CA HIS A 25 -7.92 -6.13 -0.73
C HIS A 25 -9.37 -5.71 -0.98
N LEU A 26 -9.71 -5.43 -2.23
CA LEU A 26 -11.07 -5.04 -2.60
C LEU A 26 -12.01 -6.24 -2.51
N LYS A 27 -13.16 -6.07 -1.86
CA LYS A 27 -14.19 -7.12 -1.75
C LYS A 27 -15.05 -7.27 -3.00
N ASP A 28 -15.05 -6.26 -3.87
CA ASP A 28 -15.88 -6.23 -5.07
C ASP A 28 -15.28 -7.14 -6.14
N THR A 29 -16.13 -7.98 -6.77
CA THR A 29 -15.73 -8.91 -7.84
C THR A 29 -15.35 -8.20 -9.14
N VAL A 30 -15.81 -6.96 -9.32
CA VAL A 30 -15.51 -6.14 -10.49
C VAL A 30 -14.63 -4.98 -10.08
N VAL A 31 -13.36 -5.03 -10.47
CA VAL A 31 -12.40 -3.94 -10.28
C VAL A 31 -12.57 -2.97 -11.45
N PRO A 32 -12.85 -1.68 -11.17
CA PRO A 32 -12.94 -0.69 -12.24
C PRO A 32 -11.62 -0.56 -13.00
N SER A 33 -11.67 -0.59 -14.33
CA SER A 33 -10.48 -0.53 -15.20
C SER A 33 -9.65 0.74 -15.01
N ALA A 34 -10.28 1.85 -14.57
CA ALA A 34 -9.61 3.12 -14.30
C ALA A 34 -9.29 3.35 -12.81
N LEU A 35 -9.35 2.30 -11.97
CA LEU A 35 -9.04 2.42 -10.54
C LEU A 35 -7.59 2.85 -10.30
N SER A 36 -6.63 2.20 -10.96
CA SER A 36 -5.20 2.52 -10.83
C SER A 36 -4.92 3.98 -11.18
N PHE A 37 -5.46 4.47 -12.30
CA PHE A 37 -5.33 5.86 -12.71
C PHE A 37 -5.91 6.86 -11.71
N LYS A 38 -7.09 6.58 -11.15
CA LYS A 38 -7.72 7.48 -10.17
C LYS A 38 -6.93 7.50 -8.85
N LEU A 39 -6.49 6.34 -8.39
CA LEU A 39 -5.76 6.23 -7.13
C LEU A 39 -4.36 6.84 -7.25
N ILE A 40 -3.59 6.47 -8.27
CA ILE A 40 -2.27 7.04 -8.53
C ILE A 40 -2.40 8.54 -8.79
N GLY A 41 -3.37 8.97 -9.61
CA GLY A 41 -3.65 10.38 -9.87
C GLY A 41 -3.95 11.20 -8.61
N ALA A 42 -4.67 10.63 -7.66
CA ALA A 42 -4.92 11.26 -6.37
C ALA A 42 -3.65 11.30 -5.50
N ALA A 43 -2.88 10.21 -5.46
CA ALA A 43 -1.65 10.14 -4.67
C ALA A 43 -0.58 11.12 -5.17
N ILE A 44 -0.41 11.28 -6.49
CA ILE A 44 0.57 12.23 -7.06
C ILE A 44 0.19 13.70 -6.78
N SER A 45 -1.05 13.96 -6.38
CA SER A 45 -1.50 15.29 -5.95
C SER A 45 -1.07 15.60 -4.51
N ILE A 46 -0.63 14.59 -3.75
CA ILE A 46 -0.13 14.69 -2.37
C ILE A 46 1.39 14.57 -2.36
N TRP A 47 1.94 13.56 -3.05
CA TRP A 47 3.36 13.27 -3.11
C TRP A 47 3.91 13.45 -4.53
N PRO A 48 5.00 14.20 -4.72
CA PRO A 48 5.59 14.37 -6.05
C PRO A 48 6.09 13.03 -6.61
N LEU A 49 5.94 12.83 -7.92
CA LEU A 49 6.51 11.67 -8.61
C LEU A 49 8.03 11.71 -8.57
N LYS A 50 8.64 10.57 -8.25
CA LYS A 50 10.08 10.40 -8.29
C LYS A 50 10.58 10.50 -9.72
N VAL A 51 11.73 11.16 -9.90
CA VAL A 51 12.39 11.32 -11.19
C VAL A 51 13.75 10.60 -11.16
N ILE A 52 13.96 9.67 -12.09
CA ILE A 52 15.23 8.96 -12.27
C ILE A 52 15.69 9.18 -13.71
N ASP A 53 16.92 9.65 -13.89
CA ASP A 53 17.50 9.95 -15.22
C ASP A 53 16.60 10.85 -16.09
N GLY A 54 15.95 11.83 -15.46
CA GLY A 54 15.03 12.77 -16.12
C GLY A 54 13.66 12.18 -16.51
N ARG A 55 13.32 10.97 -16.04
CA ARG A 55 12.04 10.30 -16.31
C ARG A 55 11.22 10.13 -15.05
N PHE A 56 9.92 10.41 -15.14
CA PHE A 56 8.99 10.13 -14.06
C PHE A 56 8.82 8.61 -13.88
N CYS A 57 8.91 8.16 -12.63
CA CYS A 57 8.62 6.79 -12.23
C CYS A 57 7.11 6.52 -12.16
N LEU A 58 6.44 6.68 -13.30
CA LEU A 58 4.99 6.48 -13.47
C LEU A 58 4.72 5.41 -14.53
N TYR A 59 3.96 4.40 -14.16
CA TYR A 59 3.59 3.27 -15.00
C TYR A 59 2.09 3.02 -14.92
N PHE A 60 1.56 2.21 -15.82
CA PHE A 60 0.12 1.93 -15.94
C PHE A 60 -0.56 1.55 -14.61
N ASN A 61 0.12 0.73 -13.80
CA ASN A 61 -0.38 0.17 -12.55
C ASN A 61 0.58 0.40 -11.37
N ALA A 62 1.56 1.29 -11.54
CA ALA A 62 2.56 1.52 -10.51
C ALA A 62 3.09 2.95 -10.55
N ALA A 63 3.47 3.47 -9.40
CA ALA A 63 4.15 4.75 -9.30
C ALA A 63 5.14 4.74 -8.14
N ILE A 64 6.23 5.49 -8.28
CA ILE A 64 7.15 5.80 -7.20
C ILE A 64 7.07 7.31 -6.96
N MET A 65 6.84 7.70 -5.72
CA MET A 65 6.72 9.09 -5.29
C MET A 65 7.72 9.36 -4.17
N ASP A 66 8.19 10.60 -4.05
CA ASP A 66 9.04 11.01 -2.93
C ASP A 66 8.13 11.43 -1.77
N ALA A 67 8.13 10.65 -0.69
CA ALA A 67 7.35 10.94 0.51
C ALA A 67 8.04 12.00 1.39
N ASN A 68 9.38 12.01 1.39
CA ASN A 68 10.28 13.08 1.81
C ASN A 68 11.69 12.78 1.29
N ASP A 69 12.70 13.56 1.71
CA ASP A 69 14.09 13.45 1.25
C ASP A 69 14.76 12.08 1.44
N LYS A 70 14.22 11.20 2.30
CA LYS A 70 14.80 9.89 2.63
C LYS A 70 13.83 8.72 2.48
N ASN A 71 12.58 9.01 2.15
CA ASN A 71 11.51 8.02 2.10
C ASN A 71 10.77 8.11 0.78
N GLU A 72 10.60 6.95 0.15
CA GLU A 72 9.87 6.78 -1.09
C GLU A 72 8.55 6.08 -0.82
N LEU A 73 7.51 6.46 -1.53
CA LEU A 73 6.24 5.75 -1.57
C LEU A 73 6.15 4.99 -2.90
N HIS A 74 6.20 3.67 -2.82
CA HIS A 74 6.01 2.75 -3.93
C HIS A 74 4.57 2.29 -3.91
N MET A 75 3.83 2.52 -5.00
CA MET A 75 2.44 2.07 -5.12
C MET A 75 2.30 1.11 -6.29
N TYR A 76 1.53 0.06 -6.07
CA TYR A 76 1.21 -0.96 -7.06
C TYR A 76 -0.28 -1.31 -7.00
N VAL A 77 -0.92 -1.42 -8.16
CA VAL A 77 -2.35 -1.76 -8.28
C VAL A 77 -2.51 -2.90 -9.26
N GLU A 78 -3.00 -4.04 -8.80
CA GLU A 78 -3.22 -5.21 -9.65
C GLU A 78 -4.49 -5.95 -9.24
N GLY A 79 -5.44 -5.99 -10.16
CA GLY A 79 -6.74 -6.61 -9.89
C GLY A 79 -7.34 -6.03 -8.61
N GLN A 80 -7.65 -6.90 -7.66
CA GLN A 80 -8.27 -6.54 -6.39
C GLN A 80 -7.29 -6.11 -5.31
N ILE A 81 -5.98 -6.11 -5.61
CA ILE A 81 -4.93 -5.85 -4.63
C ILE A 81 -4.26 -4.53 -4.95
N ILE A 82 -4.21 -3.66 -3.95
CA ILE A 82 -3.45 -2.41 -3.98
C ILE A 82 -2.41 -2.51 -2.90
N VAL A 83 -1.15 -2.34 -3.24
CA VAL A 83 -0.04 -2.34 -2.28
C VAL A 83 0.65 -0.98 -2.32
N ALA A 84 0.79 -0.37 -1.15
CA ALA A 84 1.56 0.85 -0.95
C ALA A 84 2.67 0.58 0.06
N CYS A 85 3.91 0.80 -0.34
CA CYS A 85 5.08 0.53 0.47
C CYS A 85 5.88 1.82 0.67
N LEU A 86 6.07 2.20 1.93
CA LEU A 86 7.02 3.22 2.34
C LEU A 86 8.39 2.58 2.47
N ARG A 87 9.37 3.10 1.72
CA ARG A 87 10.74 2.63 1.72
C ARG A 87 11.66 3.74 2.19
N ASN A 88 12.52 3.45 3.17
CA ASN A 88 13.60 4.32 3.57
C ASN A 88 14.92 3.90 2.91
N GLU A 89 15.79 4.83 2.54
CA GLU A 89 17.07 4.46 1.91
C GLU A 89 18.00 3.64 2.82
N VAL A 90 17.85 3.77 4.14
CA VAL A 90 18.77 3.19 5.14
C VAL A 90 18.13 2.06 5.95
N SER A 91 16.94 2.31 6.52
CA SER A 91 16.22 1.33 7.34
C SER A 91 14.78 1.76 7.63
N LYS A 92 13.85 0.80 7.70
CA LYS A 92 12.45 1.03 8.04
C LYS A 92 12.24 1.67 9.42
N GLN A 93 13.21 1.54 10.33
CA GLN A 93 13.18 2.19 11.65
C GLN A 93 13.22 3.72 11.58
N PHE A 94 13.68 4.27 10.45
CA PHE A 94 13.72 5.72 10.21
C PHE A 94 12.46 6.25 9.51
N ILE A 95 11.48 5.38 9.23
CA ILE A 95 10.16 5.80 8.78
C ILE A 95 9.41 6.33 10.01
N SER A 96 9.11 7.63 10.02
CA SER A 96 8.33 8.23 11.09
C SER A 96 6.95 7.56 11.18
N PRO A 97 6.47 7.18 12.38
CA PRO A 97 5.10 6.69 12.56
C PRO A 97 4.06 7.65 11.97
N ASP A 98 4.24 8.97 12.12
CA ASP A 98 3.31 9.96 11.58
C ASP A 98 3.25 9.91 10.05
N LEU A 99 4.38 9.65 9.38
CA LEU A 99 4.43 9.50 7.93
C LEU A 99 3.69 8.24 7.50
N ALA A 100 3.90 7.12 8.21
CA ALA A 100 3.21 5.87 7.95
C ALA A 100 1.69 6.00 8.13
N THR A 101 1.27 6.56 9.26
CA THR A 101 -0.15 6.80 9.57
C THR A 101 -0.78 7.77 8.58
N THR A 102 -0.14 8.90 8.26
CA THR A 102 -0.67 9.87 7.28
C THR A 102 -0.81 9.22 5.89
N THR A 103 0.18 8.43 5.48
CA THR A 103 0.13 7.71 4.21
C THR A 103 -1.03 6.73 4.18
N GLN A 104 -1.19 5.94 5.25
CA GLN A 104 -2.31 5.02 5.41
C GLN A 104 -3.65 5.76 5.33
N GLU A 105 -3.85 6.80 6.12
CA GLU A 105 -5.12 7.54 6.19
C GLU A 105 -5.46 8.18 4.84
N CYS A 106 -4.51 8.87 4.21
CA CYS A 106 -4.71 9.52 2.91
C CYS A 106 -5.09 8.51 1.83
N LEU A 107 -4.38 7.39 1.74
CA LEU A 107 -4.66 6.35 0.74
C LEU A 107 -6.00 5.65 1.01
N THR A 108 -6.27 5.31 2.27
CA THR A 108 -7.53 4.67 2.71
C THR A 108 -8.73 5.55 2.35
N LEU A 109 -8.72 6.82 2.76
CA LEU A 109 -9.81 7.76 2.49
C LEU A 109 -9.98 8.02 0.99
N THR A 110 -8.88 8.13 0.25
CA THR A 110 -8.90 8.33 -1.20
C THR A 110 -9.53 7.14 -1.90
N LEU A 111 -9.09 5.92 -1.56
CA LEU A 111 -9.60 4.69 -2.12
C LEU A 111 -11.09 4.52 -1.82
N GLU A 112 -11.53 4.77 -0.58
CA GLU A 112 -12.95 4.75 -0.20
C GLU A 112 -13.79 5.70 -1.06
N ARG A 113 -13.33 6.93 -1.24
CA ARG A 113 -14.04 7.91 -2.08
C ARG A 113 -14.14 7.45 -3.53
N ILE A 114 -13.08 6.86 -4.08
CA ILE A 114 -13.07 6.32 -5.44
C ILE A 114 -14.06 5.14 -5.55
N LEU A 115 -14.04 4.21 -4.61
CA LEU A 115 -14.94 3.04 -4.62
C LEU A 115 -16.41 3.45 -4.43
N HIS A 116 -16.69 4.40 -3.53
CA HIS A 116 -18.02 4.97 -3.38
C HIS A 116 -18.52 5.65 -4.66
N PHE A 117 -17.65 6.40 -5.34
CA PHE A 117 -17.98 6.99 -6.63
C PHE A 117 -18.38 5.92 -7.65
N TYR A 118 -17.63 4.81 -7.74
CA TYR A 118 -17.96 3.72 -8.65
C TYR A 118 -19.27 3.03 -8.27
N ARG A 119 -19.49 2.68 -6.99
CA ARG A 119 -20.76 2.07 -6.55
C ARG A 119 -21.97 2.97 -6.87
N ARG A 120 -21.85 4.27 -6.61
CA ARG A 120 -22.90 5.24 -6.98
C ARG A 120 -23.14 5.28 -8.49
N SER A 121 -22.08 5.23 -9.28
CA SER A 121 -22.16 5.25 -10.75
C SER A 121 -22.79 3.97 -11.32
N PHE A 122 -22.58 2.82 -10.67
CA PHE A 122 -23.16 1.53 -11.04
C PHE A 122 -24.54 1.26 -10.40
N GLY A 123 -25.11 2.22 -9.67
CA GLY A 123 -26.50 2.15 -9.18
C GLY A 123 -26.72 1.32 -7.90
N THR A 124 -25.68 0.85 -7.22
CA THR A 124 -25.80 0.20 -5.90
C THR A 124 -26.03 1.27 -4.82
N LYS A 125 -27.30 1.45 -4.42
CA LYS A 125 -27.74 2.47 -3.44
C LYS A 125 -27.47 2.11 -1.97
N GLU A 126 -26.76 1.03 -1.68
CA GLU A 126 -26.50 0.62 -0.29
C GLU A 126 -25.40 1.47 0.35
N ARG A 127 -25.75 2.20 1.42
CA ARG A 127 -24.77 2.82 2.32
C ARG A 127 -24.12 1.72 3.14
N LYS A 128 -22.98 1.24 2.66
CA LYS A 128 -22.13 0.29 3.39
C LYS A 128 -20.95 1.02 4.05
N THR A 129 -20.50 0.50 5.19
CA THR A 129 -19.34 1.00 5.93
C THR A 129 -18.02 0.60 5.26
N ASN A 130 -16.91 1.23 5.66
CA ASN A 130 -15.57 1.00 5.10
C ASN A 130 -15.18 -0.49 5.07
N SER A 131 -15.61 -1.25 6.08
CA SER A 131 -15.44 -2.71 6.21
C SER A 131 -15.98 -3.54 5.05
N ASP A 132 -16.88 -2.97 4.26
CA ASP A 132 -17.64 -3.67 3.22
C ASP A 132 -17.10 -3.38 1.82
N LEU A 133 -16.13 -2.48 1.72
CA LEU A 133 -15.48 -2.09 0.46
C LEU A 133 -14.17 -2.85 0.27
N MET A 134 -13.39 -2.95 1.36
CA MET A 134 -12.05 -3.50 1.32
C MET A 134 -11.60 -4.05 2.68
N GLU A 135 -10.59 -4.90 2.65
CA GLU A 135 -9.83 -5.34 3.82
C GLU A 135 -8.46 -4.70 3.79
N VAL A 136 -8.00 -4.23 4.95
CA VAL A 136 -6.69 -3.58 5.09
C VAL A 136 -5.77 -4.53 5.83
N GLU A 137 -4.64 -4.82 5.21
CA GLU A 137 -3.55 -5.56 5.80
C GLU A 137 -2.32 -4.66 5.90
N ILE A 138 -1.54 -4.82 6.97
CA ILE A 138 -0.25 -4.15 7.14
C ILE A 138 0.83 -5.21 7.13
N GLY A 139 1.98 -4.86 6.58
CA GLY A 139 3.06 -5.82 6.44
C GLY A 139 4.40 -5.22 6.08
N GLU A 140 5.29 -6.08 5.64
CA GLU A 140 6.65 -5.75 5.21
C GLU A 140 7.10 -6.71 4.10
N ILE A 141 8.16 -6.34 3.38
CA ILE A 141 8.75 -7.21 2.36
C ILE A 141 9.86 -8.05 3.01
N CYS A 142 9.74 -9.37 2.94
CA CYS A 142 10.69 -10.33 3.49
C CYS A 142 11.06 -11.36 2.43
N ASN A 143 12.36 -11.53 2.17
CA ASN A 143 12.87 -12.44 1.12
C ASN A 143 12.24 -12.21 -0.27
N GLY A 144 11.91 -10.96 -0.60
CA GLY A 144 11.24 -10.62 -1.86
C GLY A 144 9.75 -11.00 -1.91
N GLU A 145 9.15 -11.44 -0.80
CA GLU A 145 7.72 -11.71 -0.65
C GLU A 145 7.10 -10.71 0.34
N THR A 146 5.89 -10.21 0.05
CA THR A 146 5.15 -9.36 0.98
C THR A 146 4.53 -10.23 2.07
N CYS A 147 4.97 -10.07 3.31
CA CYS A 147 4.30 -10.65 4.48
C CYS A 147 3.26 -9.65 4.97
N LEU A 148 1.98 -10.04 5.00
CA LEU A 148 0.86 -9.18 5.40
C LEU A 148 0.12 -9.79 6.59
N ILE A 149 -0.42 -8.94 7.46
CA ILE A 149 -1.38 -9.31 8.51
C ILE A 149 -2.57 -8.36 8.51
N PRO A 150 -3.77 -8.83 8.87
CA PRO A 150 -4.93 -7.96 9.02
C PRO A 150 -4.65 -6.82 10.02
N LEU A 151 -5.07 -5.60 9.68
CA LEU A 151 -4.91 -4.42 10.55
C LEU A 151 -5.50 -4.63 11.95
N VAL A 152 -6.62 -5.35 12.04
CA VAL A 152 -7.29 -5.70 13.30
C VAL A 152 -6.40 -6.56 14.19
N ASP A 153 -5.50 -7.36 13.62
CA ASP A 153 -4.57 -8.18 14.38
C ASP A 153 -3.26 -7.43 14.66
N ALA A 154 -2.81 -6.59 13.73
CA ALA A 154 -1.66 -5.70 13.94
C ALA A 154 -1.84 -4.79 15.17
N THR A 155 -3.02 -4.21 15.35
CA THR A 155 -3.34 -3.34 16.50
C THR A 155 -3.33 -4.07 17.86
N LYS A 156 -3.52 -5.40 17.86
CA LYS A 156 -3.47 -6.21 19.09
C LYS A 156 -2.06 -6.65 19.45
N LEU A 157 -1.15 -6.61 18.47
CA LEU A 157 0.22 -7.05 18.64
C LEU A 157 1.09 -5.85 19.04
N PRO A 158 1.79 -5.90 20.19
CA PRO A 158 2.75 -4.86 20.51
C PRO A 158 3.90 -4.83 19.48
N HIS A 159 4.21 -6.00 18.88
CA HIS A 159 5.24 -6.19 17.87
C HIS A 159 4.82 -7.28 16.88
N TRP A 160 5.01 -7.02 15.59
CA TRP A 160 4.90 -8.02 14.53
C TRP A 160 6.07 -7.88 13.55
N CYS A 161 6.63 -9.00 13.12
CA CYS A 161 7.74 -9.10 12.16
C CYS A 161 7.61 -10.46 11.45
N CYS A 162 7.86 -10.50 10.15
CA CYS A 162 7.84 -11.75 9.41
C CYS A 162 8.98 -12.65 9.91
N ARG A 163 8.72 -13.95 10.08
CA ARG A 163 9.63 -14.88 10.77
C ARG A 163 10.99 -15.04 10.09
N ARG A 164 11.95 -14.17 10.43
CA ARG A 164 13.38 -14.43 10.78
C ARG A 164 14.15 -13.10 10.73
N PHE A 165 14.91 -12.88 11.80
CA PHE A 165 15.82 -11.78 12.11
C PHE A 165 15.28 -10.69 13.04
N LEU A 166 16.07 -10.53 14.11
CA LEU A 166 15.87 -9.72 15.30
C LEU A 166 16.12 -8.25 14.95
N THR A 167 15.06 -7.47 14.73
CA THR A 167 15.13 -6.03 14.96
C THR A 167 13.75 -5.50 15.30
N ARG A 168 13.67 -4.90 16.48
CA ARG A 168 12.46 -4.49 17.18
C ARG A 168 11.91 -3.22 16.54
N LEU A 169 10.62 -3.22 16.22
CA LEU A 169 9.90 -2.00 15.91
C LEU A 169 8.63 -1.94 16.75
N VAL A 170 8.51 -0.86 17.50
CA VAL A 170 7.29 -0.45 18.19
C VAL A 170 6.59 0.47 17.21
N VAL A 171 5.64 -0.04 16.44
CA VAL A 171 4.63 0.83 15.82
C VAL A 171 3.50 0.90 16.83
N LYS A 172 3.52 1.93 17.67
CA LYS A 172 2.30 2.34 18.36
C LYS A 172 1.44 3.04 17.31
N LEU A 173 0.48 2.31 16.76
CA LEU A 173 -0.72 2.91 16.17
C LEU A 173 -1.64 3.36 17.30
#